data_AF-A0A9P7YHP3-F1
#
_entry.id   AF-A0A9P7YHP3-F1
#
_cell.length_a   1.000
_cell.length_b   1.000
_cell.length_c   1.000
_cell.angle_alpha   90.00
_cell.angle_beta   90.00
_cell.angle_gamma   90.00
#
_symmetry.space_group_name_H-M   'P 1'
#
loop_
_entity.id
_entity.type
_entity.pdbx_description
1 polymer ?
#
loop_
_entity_poly.entity_id
_entity_poly.type
_entity_poly.pdbx_seq_one_letter_code
_entity_poly.pdbx_strand_id
1 'polypeptide(L)'
;MPVQAVAQNAQRQSVTTTLKSLCCDYPAGGGVLHELLQNADDAGAQTVKFYLDLNSYPIEPLISTEGDCELQGYQGPALLAYNNVIFTENDFKNLSSLGKSFKLNDETTTGGFGRGFNTVYNWTDSPAIVSREFLLILDPHERWSRGGPRYDFVASSKEPEMINHLKAFQAFMKKSDEALDGTIIRIPLRTATQAASSEISNRETMVSEVQDVLQKFATEFGKSGLLFMKNIDYITIGSTDGDNFELSVVDAEDVRA
;
A
#
# COMPACT_ATOMS: atom_id res chain seq x y z
N MET A 1 -52.16 14.14 12.01
CA MET A 1 -51.08 13.92 11.03
C MET A 1 -49.83 13.51 11.81
N PRO A 2 -49.08 12.48 11.39
CA PRO A 2 -47.83 12.15 12.04
C PRO A 2 -46.83 13.30 11.87
N VAL A 3 -46.06 13.59 12.92
CA VAL A 3 -45.05 14.65 12.92
C VAL A 3 -43.96 14.28 11.91
N GLN A 4 -43.67 15.20 10.98
CA GLN A 4 -42.58 15.05 10.02
C GLN A 4 -41.34 15.82 10.48
N ALA A 5 -40.18 15.20 10.31
CA ALA A 5 -38.90 15.86 10.55
C ALA A 5 -38.69 17.00 9.55
N VAL A 6 -38.25 18.15 10.04
CA VAL A 6 -38.03 19.36 9.23
C VAL A 6 -36.63 19.36 8.58
N ALA A 7 -35.68 18.64 9.17
CA ALA A 7 -34.34 18.44 8.64
C ALA A 7 -33.72 17.14 9.13
N GLN A 8 -32.72 16.64 8.40
CA GLN A 8 -31.89 15.50 8.79
C GLN A 8 -30.44 16.00 8.92
N ASN A 9 -29.94 16.07 10.15
CA ASN A 9 -28.59 16.55 10.45
C ASN A 9 -27.65 15.37 10.74
N ALA A 10 -27.50 14.48 9.77
CA ALA A 10 -26.62 13.32 9.92
C ALA A 10 -25.17 13.76 10.08
N GLN A 11 -24.53 13.34 11.18
CA GLN A 11 -23.09 13.53 11.37
C GLN A 11 -22.34 12.60 10.42
N ARG A 12 -21.29 13.13 9.76
CA ARG A 12 -20.39 12.39 8.88
C ARG A 12 -18.96 12.71 9.25
N GLN A 13 -18.08 11.71 9.18
CA GLN A 13 -16.64 11.88 9.35
C GLN A 13 -15.97 11.65 7.99
N SER A 14 -15.01 12.52 7.62
CA SER A 14 -14.25 12.31 6.38
C SER A 14 -13.27 11.15 6.54
N VAL A 15 -13.02 10.43 5.44
CA VAL A 15 -12.02 9.36 5.37
C VAL A 15 -10.65 9.88 5.78
N THR A 16 -10.26 11.05 5.29
CA THR A 16 -9.00 11.73 5.62
C THR A 16 -8.83 11.98 7.11
N THR A 17 -9.91 12.36 7.82
CA THR A 17 -9.86 12.57 9.28
C THR A 17 -9.60 11.26 10.03
N THR A 18 -10.23 10.17 9.59
CA THR A 18 -10.02 8.84 10.17
C THR A 18 -8.58 8.36 9.95
N LEU A 19 -8.06 8.51 8.72
CA LEU A 19 -6.68 8.16 8.38
C LEU A 19 -5.66 9.00 9.16
N LYS A 20 -5.90 10.31 9.29
CA LYS A 20 -5.07 11.19 10.13
C LYS A 20 -5.00 10.71 11.57
N SER A 21 -6.14 10.37 12.18
CA SER A 21 -6.17 9.84 13.55
C SER A 21 -5.34 8.56 13.65
N LEU A 22 -5.47 7.66 12.69
CA LEU A 22 -4.73 6.40 12.66
C LEU A 22 -3.21 6.63 12.52
N CYS A 23 -2.77 7.55 11.66
CA CYS A 23 -1.36 7.91 11.55
C CYS A 23 -0.81 8.59 12.82
N CYS A 24 -1.65 9.29 13.58
CA CYS A 24 -1.24 9.82 14.90
C CYS A 24 -1.08 8.72 15.95
N ASP A 25 -1.98 7.73 15.96
CA ASP A 25 -1.94 6.61 16.91
C ASP A 25 -0.81 5.61 16.60
N TYR A 26 -0.47 5.46 15.31
CA TYR A 26 0.58 4.58 14.80
C TYR A 26 1.59 5.38 13.96
N PRO A 27 2.54 6.08 14.60
CA PRO A 27 3.48 6.95 13.91
C PRO A 27 4.39 6.19 12.94
N ALA A 28 4.82 6.89 11.88
CA ALA A 28 5.74 6.40 10.86
C ALA A 28 6.96 5.68 11.45
N GLY A 29 7.26 4.48 10.95
CA GLY A 29 8.37 3.64 11.43
C GLY A 29 8.26 2.19 10.95
N GLY A 30 8.96 1.28 11.64
CA GLY A 30 8.96 -0.16 11.31
C GLY A 30 7.58 -0.81 11.32
N GLY A 31 6.60 -0.21 11.99
CA GLY A 31 5.22 -0.69 12.02
C GLY A 31 4.61 -0.87 10.63
N VAL A 32 4.92 0.01 9.66
CA VAL A 32 4.38 -0.13 8.29
C VAL A 32 4.86 -1.42 7.63
N LEU A 33 6.14 -1.77 7.79
CA LEU A 33 6.71 -3.00 7.22
C LEU A 33 6.18 -4.24 7.93
N HIS A 34 6.07 -4.19 9.26
CA HIS A 34 5.49 -5.27 10.06
C HIS A 34 4.05 -5.56 9.67
N GLU A 35 3.21 -4.53 9.49
CA GLU A 35 1.81 -4.70 9.06
C GLU A 35 1.71 -5.24 7.63
N LEU A 36 2.55 -4.78 6.70
CA LEU A 36 2.60 -5.33 5.33
C LEU A 36 3.05 -6.79 5.31
N LEU A 37 4.04 -7.14 6.13
CA LEU A 37 4.51 -8.51 6.28
C LEU A 37 3.42 -9.40 6.89
N GLN A 38 2.75 -8.94 7.95
CA GLN A 38 1.68 -9.68 8.62
C GLN A 38 0.47 -9.89 7.71
N ASN A 39 0.08 -8.87 6.93
CA ASN A 39 -0.96 -8.99 5.91
C ASN A 39 -0.61 -10.07 4.86
N ALA A 40 0.66 -10.16 4.46
CA ALA A 40 1.11 -11.19 3.53
C ALA A 40 1.12 -12.58 4.18
N ASP A 41 1.58 -12.70 5.43
CA ASP A 41 1.57 -13.95 6.19
C ASP A 41 0.14 -14.47 6.39
N ASP A 42 -0.80 -13.62 6.80
CA ASP A 42 -2.22 -13.95 6.99
C ASP A 42 -2.90 -14.36 5.67
N ALA A 43 -2.46 -13.79 4.55
CA ALA A 43 -2.90 -14.19 3.21
C ALA A 43 -2.29 -15.53 2.74
N GLY A 44 -1.32 -16.09 3.47
CA GLY A 44 -0.65 -17.33 3.12
C GLY A 44 0.51 -17.16 2.14
N ALA A 45 1.13 -15.98 2.08
CA ALA A 45 2.29 -15.77 1.23
C ALA A 45 3.51 -16.53 1.76
N GLN A 46 4.31 -17.01 0.82
CA GLN A 46 5.61 -17.64 1.11
C GLN A 46 6.77 -16.68 0.86
N THR A 47 6.57 -15.68 0.01
CA THR A 47 7.62 -14.73 -0.36
C THR A 47 7.09 -13.31 -0.24
N VAL A 48 7.84 -12.47 0.46
CA VAL A 48 7.63 -11.02 0.53
C VAL A 48 8.87 -10.30 0.05
N LYS A 49 8.71 -9.20 -0.69
CA LYS A 49 9.82 -8.35 -1.12
C LYS A 49 9.51 -6.90 -0.86
N PHE A 50 10.40 -6.20 -0.20
CA PHE A 50 10.36 -4.75 -0.04
C PHE A 50 11.43 -4.13 -0.93
N TYR A 51 11.04 -3.19 -1.79
CA TYR A 51 11.96 -2.55 -2.72
C TYR A 51 11.77 -1.04 -2.68
N LEU A 52 12.79 -0.32 -2.25
CA LEU A 52 12.82 1.14 -2.27
C LEU A 52 13.25 1.62 -3.66
N ASP A 53 12.27 1.98 -4.47
CA ASP A 53 12.48 2.49 -5.81
C ASP A 53 12.70 4.01 -5.76
N LEU A 54 13.89 4.47 -6.12
CA LEU A 54 14.27 5.89 -6.17
C LEU A 54 14.11 6.51 -7.55
N ASN A 55 13.62 5.75 -8.53
CA ASN A 55 13.43 6.25 -9.88
C ASN A 55 12.26 7.25 -9.97
N SER A 56 12.27 8.02 -11.06
CA SER A 56 11.14 8.85 -11.48
C SER A 56 10.64 8.36 -12.84
N TYR A 57 9.33 8.36 -13.00
CA TYR A 57 8.64 7.76 -14.15
C TYR A 57 7.94 8.82 -14.99
N PRO A 58 7.52 8.47 -16.24
CA PRO A 58 6.75 9.38 -17.07
C PRO A 58 5.49 9.88 -16.36
N ILE A 59 5.26 11.19 -16.48
CA ILE A 59 4.15 11.89 -15.83
C ILE A 59 3.00 12.23 -16.80
N GLU A 60 3.19 12.03 -18.11
CA GLU A 60 2.17 12.29 -19.13
C GLU A 60 2.32 11.34 -20.35
N PRO A 61 1.21 10.88 -20.95
CA PRO A 61 -0.12 10.82 -20.34
C PRO A 61 -0.16 9.81 -19.18
N LEU A 62 -1.06 10.01 -18.22
CA LEU A 62 -1.38 9.10 -17.12
C LEU A 62 -2.89 8.82 -17.09
N ILE A 63 -3.30 7.81 -16.33
CA ILE A 63 -4.71 7.42 -16.13
C ILE A 63 -5.44 8.52 -15.34
N SER A 64 -5.80 9.62 -15.99
CA SER A 64 -6.53 10.73 -15.39
C SER A 64 -7.86 10.89 -16.10
N THR A 65 -8.94 11.01 -15.35
CA THR A 65 -10.27 11.13 -15.93
C THR A 65 -10.56 12.54 -16.46
N GLU A 66 -9.91 13.59 -15.95
CA GLU A 66 -10.33 14.98 -16.25
C GLU A 66 -9.19 16.02 -16.13
N GLY A 67 -8.08 15.87 -16.87
CA GLY A 67 -7.10 16.95 -17.05
C GLY A 67 -6.28 17.35 -15.82
N ASP A 68 -6.47 16.69 -14.68
CA ASP A 68 -5.76 16.97 -13.44
C ASP A 68 -4.39 16.28 -13.37
N CYS A 69 -3.38 17.06 -12.96
CA CYS A 69 -1.98 16.69 -12.81
C CYS A 69 -1.66 15.96 -11.48
N GLU A 70 -2.65 15.65 -10.64
CA GLU A 70 -2.40 15.12 -9.28
C GLU A 70 -1.60 13.81 -9.31
N LEU A 71 -1.87 12.91 -10.28
CA LEU A 71 -1.17 11.64 -10.41
C LEU A 71 0.32 11.78 -10.76
N GLN A 72 0.73 12.92 -11.32
CA GLN A 72 2.13 13.18 -11.68
C GLN A 72 3.02 13.15 -10.42
N GLY A 73 2.50 13.63 -9.29
CA GLY A 73 3.20 13.63 -8.01
C GLY A 73 3.44 12.24 -7.41
N TYR A 74 2.79 11.19 -7.92
CA TYR A 74 2.92 9.81 -7.43
C TYR A 74 3.84 8.93 -8.31
N GLN A 75 4.41 9.52 -9.38
CA GLN A 75 5.36 8.87 -10.29
C GLN A 75 6.84 9.00 -9.88
N GLY A 76 7.11 9.46 -8.65
CA GLY A 76 8.45 9.60 -8.09
C GLY A 76 8.90 8.39 -7.24
N PRO A 77 9.85 8.60 -6.32
CA PRO A 77 10.33 7.58 -5.40
C PRO A 77 9.20 6.91 -4.60
N ALA A 78 9.29 5.60 -4.40
CA ALA A 78 8.27 4.81 -3.72
C ALA A 78 8.85 3.58 -3.04
N LEU A 79 8.20 3.13 -1.97
CA LEU A 79 8.38 1.77 -1.48
C LEU A 79 7.41 0.84 -2.22
N LEU A 80 7.91 -0.25 -2.80
CA LEU A 80 7.11 -1.33 -3.33
C LEU A 80 7.18 -2.53 -2.38
N ALA A 81 6.01 -3.04 -1.97
CA ALA A 81 5.87 -4.27 -1.23
C ALA A 81 5.21 -5.33 -2.12
N TYR A 82 5.94 -6.38 -2.46
CA TYR A 82 5.45 -7.51 -3.24
C TYR A 82 5.21 -8.72 -2.34
N ASN A 83 4.17 -9.50 -2.64
CA ASN A 83 4.01 -10.87 -2.15
C ASN A 83 3.46 -11.79 -3.24
N ASN A 84 3.67 -13.11 -3.08
CA ASN A 84 3.26 -14.13 -4.06
C ASN A 84 1.82 -14.64 -3.89
N VAL A 85 0.92 -13.84 -3.29
CA VAL A 85 -0.51 -14.15 -3.16
C VAL A 85 -1.32 -13.11 -3.92
N ILE A 86 -2.37 -13.55 -4.58
CA ILE A 86 -3.32 -12.68 -5.30
C ILE A 86 -4.43 -12.18 -4.38
N PHE A 87 -4.87 -10.95 -4.59
CA PHE A 87 -6.06 -10.41 -3.93
C PHE A 87 -7.33 -11.02 -4.51
N THR A 88 -8.23 -11.43 -3.63
CA THR A 88 -9.59 -11.84 -3.98
C THR A 88 -10.52 -10.62 -4.05
N GLU A 89 -11.69 -10.77 -4.66
CA GLU A 89 -12.73 -9.72 -4.63
C GLU A 89 -13.16 -9.34 -3.21
N ASN A 90 -13.01 -10.25 -2.24
CA ASN A 90 -13.30 -9.96 -0.84
C ASN A 90 -12.23 -9.06 -0.23
N ASP A 91 -10.96 -9.27 -0.58
CA ASP A 91 -9.84 -8.46 -0.09
C ASP A 91 -9.96 -7.02 -0.59
N PHE A 92 -10.29 -6.83 -1.86
CA PHE A 92 -10.58 -5.50 -2.41
C PHE A 92 -11.74 -4.81 -1.68
N LYS A 93 -12.84 -5.52 -1.39
CA LYS A 93 -13.98 -4.96 -0.65
C LYS A 93 -13.63 -4.62 0.81
N ASN A 94 -12.80 -5.45 1.44
CA ASN A 94 -12.35 -5.23 2.81
C ASN A 94 -11.43 -4.02 2.90
N LEU A 95 -10.56 -3.83 1.90
CA LEU A 95 -9.65 -2.70 1.82
C LEU A 95 -10.40 -1.36 1.72
N SER A 96 -11.54 -1.32 1.03
CA SER A 96 -12.41 -0.13 0.98
C SER A 96 -13.19 0.13 2.28
N SER A 97 -13.20 -0.80 3.24
CA SER A 97 -14.05 -0.75 4.44
C SER A 97 -13.32 -0.19 5.67
N LEU A 98 -12.82 1.05 5.60
CA LEU A 98 -12.09 1.71 6.68
C LEU A 98 -12.82 1.72 8.04
N GLY A 99 -14.16 1.70 8.05
CA GLY A 99 -14.96 1.83 9.27
C GLY A 99 -15.30 0.52 10.02
N LYS A 100 -15.20 -0.65 9.38
CA LYS A 100 -15.53 -1.93 10.06
C LYS A 100 -14.43 -2.40 11.00
N SER A 101 -13.21 -1.96 10.74
CA SER A 101 -12.01 -2.31 11.48
C SER A 101 -11.82 -1.58 12.81
N PHE A 102 -12.59 -0.51 13.05
CA PHE A 102 -12.64 0.22 14.31
C PHE A 102 -13.55 -0.42 15.37
N LYS A 103 -14.23 -1.53 15.08
CA LYS A 103 -14.94 -2.29 16.12
C LYS A 103 -13.93 -2.84 17.12
N LEU A 104 -13.91 -2.22 18.29
CA LEU A 104 -12.94 -2.37 19.37
C LEU A 104 -13.01 -3.69 20.15
N ASN A 105 -13.74 -4.73 19.72
CA ASN A 105 -14.07 -5.85 20.63
C ASN A 105 -14.35 -7.24 20.01
N ASP A 106 -13.97 -7.54 18.76
CA ASP A 106 -14.11 -8.92 18.26
C ASP A 106 -12.74 -9.59 18.09
N GLU A 107 -12.31 -10.27 19.16
CA GLU A 107 -11.13 -11.15 19.23
C GLU A 107 -11.26 -12.44 18.39
N THR A 108 -12.19 -12.51 17.42
CA THR A 108 -12.53 -13.79 16.76
C THR A 108 -12.34 -13.81 15.25
N THR A 109 -11.95 -12.72 14.60
CA THR A 109 -11.60 -12.71 13.17
C THR A 109 -10.35 -11.86 12.90
N THR A 110 -9.18 -12.43 13.19
CA THR A 110 -7.85 -11.99 12.69
C THR A 110 -7.69 -12.30 11.21
N GLY A 111 -8.60 -11.81 10.37
CA GLY A 111 -8.60 -12.09 8.92
C GLY A 111 -9.16 -10.97 8.06
N GLY A 112 -9.29 -9.76 8.60
CA GLY A 112 -9.69 -8.58 7.83
C GLY A 112 -8.53 -7.59 7.81
N PHE A 113 -8.15 -7.13 6.61
CA PHE A 113 -7.17 -6.08 6.28
C PHE A 113 -7.45 -4.69 6.93
N GLY A 114 -7.81 -4.66 8.21
CA GLY A 114 -8.62 -3.60 8.78
C GLY A 114 -7.84 -2.47 9.44
N ARG A 115 -6.68 -2.76 10.04
CA ARG A 115 -5.91 -1.76 10.79
C ARG A 115 -4.52 -1.55 10.19
N GLY A 116 -3.87 -2.64 9.78
CA GLY A 116 -2.50 -2.64 9.29
C GLY A 116 -2.28 -1.92 7.98
N PHE A 117 -3.11 -2.15 6.96
CA PHE A 117 -2.87 -1.52 5.66
C PHE A 117 -2.85 0.02 5.73
N ASN A 118 -3.70 0.62 6.57
CA ASN A 118 -3.80 2.08 6.66
C ASN A 118 -2.54 2.75 7.22
N THR A 119 -1.61 2.00 7.83
CA THR A 119 -0.35 2.58 8.29
C THR A 119 0.50 3.09 7.14
N VAL A 120 0.30 2.61 5.90
CA VAL A 120 1.00 3.11 4.70
C VAL A 120 0.75 4.61 4.47
N TYR A 121 -0.37 5.14 4.96
CA TYR A 121 -0.70 6.56 4.85
C TYR A 121 0.22 7.45 5.70
N ASN A 122 1.06 6.88 6.57
CA ASN A 122 2.16 7.62 7.16
C ASN A 122 3.14 8.14 6.09
N TRP A 123 3.34 7.37 5.02
CA TRP A 123 4.34 7.65 3.98
C TRP A 123 3.76 8.18 2.66
N THR A 124 2.47 7.97 2.42
CA THR A 124 1.84 8.36 1.15
C THR A 124 0.44 8.89 1.36
N ASP A 125 -0.08 9.65 0.39
CA ASP A 125 -1.49 10.01 0.33
C ASP A 125 -2.28 9.11 -0.64
N SER A 126 -1.60 8.43 -1.56
CA SER A 126 -2.24 7.66 -2.64
C SER A 126 -1.51 6.34 -2.92
N PRO A 127 -1.68 5.31 -2.06
CA PRO A 127 -1.13 3.99 -2.32
C PRO A 127 -1.84 3.34 -3.52
N ALA A 128 -1.08 2.59 -4.31
CA ALA A 128 -1.59 1.86 -5.46
C ALA A 128 -1.31 0.36 -5.32
N ILE A 129 -2.23 -0.46 -5.78
CA ILE A 129 -2.20 -1.91 -5.62
C ILE A 129 -2.40 -2.56 -6.98
N VAL A 130 -1.47 -3.44 -7.36
CA VAL A 130 -1.65 -4.32 -8.51
C VAL A 130 -1.79 -5.75 -8.01
N SER A 131 -2.84 -6.43 -8.44
CA SER A 131 -2.97 -7.87 -8.27
C SER A 131 -3.87 -8.45 -9.36
N ARG A 132 -3.48 -9.60 -9.92
CA ARG A 132 -4.10 -10.19 -11.10
C ARG A 132 -4.11 -9.18 -12.26
N GLU A 133 -5.25 -8.97 -12.92
CA GLU A 133 -5.46 -8.01 -14.00
C GLU A 133 -5.79 -6.58 -13.51
N PHE A 134 -5.86 -6.36 -12.19
CA PHE A 134 -6.39 -5.12 -11.64
C PHE A 134 -5.33 -4.19 -11.07
N LEU A 135 -5.46 -2.91 -11.39
CA LEU A 135 -4.79 -1.78 -10.75
C LEU A 135 -5.83 -0.99 -9.96
N LEU A 136 -5.66 -0.91 -8.64
CA LEU A 136 -6.44 -0.06 -7.75
C LEU A 136 -5.55 1.08 -7.26
N ILE A 137 -6.00 2.33 -7.39
CA ILE A 137 -5.26 3.49 -6.88
C ILE A 137 -6.17 4.17 -5.86
N LEU A 138 -5.74 4.30 -4.61
CA LEU A 138 -6.56 4.84 -3.54
C LEU A 138 -6.38 6.34 -3.44
N ASP A 139 -7.48 7.09 -3.41
CA ASP A 139 -7.50 8.55 -3.38
C ASP A 139 -8.40 9.03 -2.25
N PRO A 140 -7.99 8.88 -0.97
CA PRO A 140 -8.81 9.24 0.18
C PRO A 140 -9.20 10.72 0.22
N HIS A 141 -8.46 11.59 -0.49
CA HIS A 141 -8.77 13.01 -0.62
C HIS A 141 -9.80 13.31 -1.71
N GLU A 142 -10.16 12.33 -2.54
CA GLU A 142 -11.10 12.46 -3.66
C GLU A 142 -10.76 13.62 -4.60
N ARG A 143 -9.46 13.85 -4.86
CA ARG A 143 -9.00 14.99 -5.67
C ARG A 143 -9.08 14.75 -7.16
N TRP A 144 -8.75 13.54 -7.57
CA TRP A 144 -8.67 13.17 -8.98
C TRP A 144 -9.58 11.97 -9.30
N SER A 145 -10.17 11.34 -8.28
CA SER A 145 -11.11 10.25 -8.43
C SER A 145 -12.14 10.20 -7.29
N ARG A 146 -13.05 9.23 -7.33
CA ARG A 146 -14.05 8.98 -6.26
C ARG A 146 -13.56 7.98 -5.22
N GLY A 147 -12.36 8.18 -4.68
CA GLY A 147 -11.85 7.45 -3.52
C GLY A 147 -10.94 6.25 -3.82
N GLY A 148 -11.09 5.61 -4.98
CA GLY A 148 -10.36 4.37 -5.26
C GLY A 148 -10.73 3.69 -6.58
N PRO A 149 -10.50 4.30 -7.75
CA PRO A 149 -10.82 3.69 -9.03
C PRO A 149 -9.99 2.42 -9.24
N ARG A 150 -10.64 1.40 -9.78
CA ARG A 150 -10.03 0.13 -10.18
C ARG A 150 -10.08 -0.01 -11.70
N TYR A 151 -8.93 -0.28 -12.30
CA TYR A 151 -8.76 -0.45 -13.73
C TYR A 151 -8.36 -1.88 -14.06
N ASP A 152 -8.88 -2.41 -15.15
CA ASP A 152 -8.35 -3.62 -15.78
C ASP A 152 -7.17 -3.19 -16.67
N PHE A 153 -5.95 -3.39 -16.18
CA PHE A 153 -4.77 -2.91 -16.89
C PHE A 153 -4.40 -3.80 -18.07
N VAL A 154 -4.83 -5.07 -18.05
CA VAL A 154 -4.59 -6.02 -19.14
C VAL A 154 -5.45 -5.64 -20.34
N ALA A 155 -6.72 -5.33 -20.11
CA ALA A 155 -7.64 -4.85 -21.13
C ALA A 155 -7.17 -3.51 -21.75
N SER A 156 -6.58 -2.63 -20.94
CA SER A 156 -6.05 -1.32 -21.36
C SER A 156 -4.55 -1.32 -21.66
N SER A 157 -3.92 -2.49 -21.85
CA SER A 157 -2.46 -2.64 -21.96
C SER A 157 -1.82 -1.91 -23.16
N LYS A 158 -2.62 -1.50 -24.14
CA LYS A 158 -2.18 -0.74 -25.32
C LYS A 158 -2.30 0.79 -25.14
N GLU A 159 -3.00 1.24 -24.11
CA GLU A 159 -3.25 2.66 -23.89
C GLU A 159 -1.99 3.34 -23.34
N PRO A 160 -1.50 4.45 -23.93
CA PRO A 160 -0.26 5.10 -23.50
C PRO A 160 -0.27 5.52 -22.02
N GLU A 161 -1.42 5.96 -21.53
CA GLU A 161 -1.66 6.33 -20.13
C GLU A 161 -1.46 5.15 -19.18
N MET A 162 -1.97 3.97 -19.53
CA MET A 162 -1.81 2.75 -18.74
C MET A 162 -0.35 2.29 -18.76
N ILE A 163 0.28 2.29 -19.93
CA ILE A 163 1.69 1.90 -20.10
C ILE A 163 2.59 2.79 -19.23
N ASN A 164 2.40 4.12 -19.30
CA ASN A 164 3.22 5.05 -18.52
C ASN A 164 2.98 4.93 -17.02
N HIS A 165 1.73 4.71 -16.60
CA HIS A 165 1.41 4.52 -15.18
C HIS A 165 2.06 3.23 -14.65
N LEU A 166 1.97 2.12 -15.39
CA LEU A 166 2.54 0.83 -14.98
C LEU A 166 4.06 0.75 -15.00
N LYS A 167 4.77 1.65 -15.70
CA LYS A 167 6.25 1.73 -15.61
C LYS A 167 6.73 1.85 -14.16
N ALA A 168 5.95 2.50 -13.30
CA ALA A 168 6.26 2.66 -11.89
C ALA A 168 6.25 1.33 -11.09
N PHE A 169 5.82 0.23 -11.71
CA PHE A 169 5.78 -1.12 -11.12
C PHE A 169 6.82 -2.06 -11.74
N GLN A 170 7.69 -1.57 -12.64
CA GLN A 170 8.60 -2.39 -13.46
C GLN A 170 9.59 -3.23 -12.65
N ALA A 171 9.86 -2.87 -11.38
CA ALA A 171 10.72 -3.66 -10.49
C ALA A 171 10.18 -5.09 -10.28
N PHE A 172 8.86 -5.26 -10.31
CA PHE A 172 8.20 -6.56 -10.11
C PHE A 172 7.31 -6.98 -11.28
N MET A 173 6.89 -6.04 -12.14
CA MET A 173 6.11 -6.33 -13.36
C MET A 173 6.98 -6.23 -14.61
N LYS A 174 7.31 -7.37 -15.20
CA LYS A 174 8.05 -7.41 -16.48
C LYS A 174 7.18 -7.18 -17.71
N LYS A 175 5.87 -7.45 -17.57
CA LYS A 175 4.88 -7.36 -18.63
C LYS A 175 3.67 -6.59 -18.12
N SER A 176 3.13 -5.70 -18.95
CA SER A 176 1.96 -4.88 -18.65
C SER A 176 0.69 -5.40 -19.33
N ASP A 177 0.78 -6.50 -20.06
CA ASP A 177 -0.30 -7.14 -20.83
C ASP A 177 -0.71 -8.52 -20.28
N GLU A 178 -0.18 -8.90 -19.10
CA GLU A 178 -0.49 -10.15 -18.42
C GLU A 178 -0.89 -9.89 -16.96
N ALA A 179 -1.82 -10.69 -16.46
CA ALA A 179 -2.22 -10.64 -15.05
C ALA A 179 -1.02 -10.98 -14.14
N LEU A 180 -0.89 -10.25 -13.04
CA LEU A 180 0.12 -10.50 -12.03
C LEU A 180 -0.28 -11.68 -11.14
N ASP A 181 0.54 -12.72 -11.11
CA ASP A 181 0.43 -13.83 -10.14
C ASP A 181 1.10 -13.44 -8.80
N GLY A 182 0.44 -12.52 -8.10
CA GLY A 182 0.90 -11.94 -6.85
C GLY A 182 0.22 -10.61 -6.56
N THR A 183 0.75 -9.89 -5.58
CA THR A 183 0.27 -8.55 -5.21
C THR A 183 1.46 -7.61 -5.05
N ILE A 184 1.37 -6.43 -5.64
CA ILE A 184 2.30 -5.31 -5.43
C ILE A 184 1.52 -4.16 -4.80
N ILE A 185 1.99 -3.66 -3.67
CA ILE A 185 1.54 -2.42 -3.06
C ILE A 185 2.64 -1.39 -3.29
N ARG A 186 2.37 -0.37 -4.10
CA ARG A 186 3.25 0.78 -4.33
C ARG A 186 2.84 1.91 -3.41
N ILE A 187 3.81 2.44 -2.68
CA ILE A 187 3.66 3.50 -1.67
C ILE A 187 4.56 4.67 -2.11
N PRO A 188 4.08 5.56 -2.99
CA PRO A 188 4.83 6.74 -3.42
C PRO A 188 5.09 7.67 -2.24
N LEU A 189 6.33 8.09 -2.04
CA LEU A 189 6.69 8.90 -0.88
C LEU A 189 6.09 10.30 -0.98
N ARG A 190 5.42 10.74 0.08
CA ARG A 190 4.79 12.06 0.14
C ARG A 190 5.83 13.15 0.02
N THR A 191 5.72 13.95 -1.03
CA THR A 191 6.55 15.14 -1.26
C THR A 191 6.15 16.32 -0.37
N ALA A 192 7.03 17.31 -0.22
CA ALA A 192 6.71 18.57 0.46
C ALA A 192 5.44 19.27 -0.09
N THR A 193 5.24 19.24 -1.42
CA THR A 193 4.06 19.83 -2.08
C THR A 193 2.76 19.11 -1.68
N GLN A 194 2.78 17.77 -1.67
CA GLN A 194 1.63 16.97 -1.22
C GLN A 194 1.36 17.19 0.27
N ALA A 195 2.41 17.19 1.11
CA ALA A 195 2.31 17.44 2.54
C ALA A 195 1.68 18.81 2.88
N ALA A 196 1.95 19.85 2.08
CA ALA A 196 1.36 21.17 2.30
C ALA A 196 -0.17 21.21 2.14
N SER A 197 -0.75 20.27 1.38
CA SER A 197 -2.18 20.21 1.11
C SER A 197 -2.87 18.97 1.69
N SER A 198 -2.11 17.98 2.18
CA SER A 198 -2.68 16.72 2.66
C SER A 198 -3.45 16.91 3.97
N GLU A 199 -4.71 16.48 3.94
CA GLU A 199 -5.55 16.34 5.13
C GLU A 199 -5.15 15.17 6.05
N ILE A 200 -4.26 14.27 5.60
CA ILE A 200 -3.83 13.09 6.35
C ILE A 200 -2.57 13.41 7.16
N SER A 201 -1.54 13.95 6.52
CA SER A 201 -0.26 14.27 7.16
C SER A 201 0.40 15.49 6.53
N ASN A 202 0.86 16.42 7.36
CA ASN A 202 1.58 17.62 6.95
C ASN A 202 3.11 17.44 6.88
N ARG A 203 3.60 16.19 6.91
CA ARG A 203 5.03 15.87 6.88
C ARG A 203 5.41 15.20 5.58
N GLU A 204 6.43 15.74 4.92
CA GLU A 204 7.13 15.05 3.84
C GLU A 204 7.75 13.74 4.35
N THR A 205 7.76 12.72 3.49
CA THR A 205 8.42 11.44 3.75
C THR A 205 9.77 11.44 3.05
N MET A 206 10.83 11.49 3.84
CA MET A 206 12.19 11.50 3.29
C MET A 206 12.61 10.08 2.89
N VAL A 207 13.34 9.96 1.76
CA VAL A 207 13.92 8.70 1.32
C VAL A 207 14.80 8.07 2.42
N SER A 208 15.63 8.89 3.07
CA SER A 208 16.52 8.45 4.15
C SER A 208 15.75 7.87 5.34
N GLU A 209 14.58 8.40 5.68
CA GLU A 209 13.73 7.87 6.74
C GLU A 209 13.27 6.45 6.41
N VAL A 210 12.80 6.21 5.17
CA VAL A 210 12.34 4.89 4.73
C VAL A 210 13.51 3.90 4.63
N GLN A 211 14.67 4.36 4.14
CA GLN A 211 15.88 3.54 4.08
C GLN A 211 16.35 3.12 5.48
N ASP A 212 16.36 4.03 6.45
CA ASP A 212 16.70 3.73 7.84
C ASP A 212 15.72 2.70 8.44
N VAL A 213 14.43 2.81 8.12
CA VAL A 213 13.41 1.84 8.56
C VAL A 213 13.67 0.47 7.95
N LEU A 214 13.96 0.37 6.64
CA LEU A 214 14.30 -0.89 5.97
C LEU A 214 15.57 -1.52 6.57
N GLN A 215 16.61 -0.72 6.83
CA GLN A 215 17.85 -1.22 7.42
C GLN A 215 17.65 -1.76 8.85
N LYS A 216 16.87 -1.05 9.67
CA LYS A 216 16.51 -1.50 11.02
C LYS A 216 15.69 -2.79 10.97
N PHE A 217 14.72 -2.86 10.07
CA PHE A 217 13.90 -4.05 9.84
C PHE A 217 14.76 -5.24 9.40
N ALA A 218 15.64 -5.07 8.42
CA ALA A 218 16.59 -6.11 8.00
C ALA A 218 17.49 -6.58 9.16
N THR A 219 17.97 -5.65 9.98
CA THR A 219 18.81 -5.96 11.14
C THR A 219 18.05 -6.72 12.24
N GLU A 220 16.77 -6.38 12.46
CA GLU A 220 15.87 -7.04 13.41
C GLU A 220 15.65 -8.50 13.01
N PHE A 221 15.24 -8.75 11.76
CA PHE A 221 15.03 -10.11 11.25
C PHE A 221 16.33 -10.92 11.15
N GLY A 222 17.46 -10.28 10.85
CA GLY A 222 18.76 -10.95 10.86
C GLY A 222 19.22 -11.41 12.25
N LYS A 223 18.69 -10.81 13.34
CA LYS A 223 19.03 -11.17 14.74
C LYS A 223 18.02 -12.10 15.37
N SER A 224 16.73 -11.85 15.14
CA SER A 224 15.62 -12.55 15.78
C SER A 224 14.92 -13.54 14.86
N GLY A 225 15.34 -13.67 13.60
CA GLY A 225 14.69 -14.54 12.63
C GLY A 225 13.23 -14.17 12.36
N LEU A 226 12.52 -15.06 11.67
CA LEU A 226 11.09 -14.95 11.39
C LEU A 226 10.23 -15.61 12.48
N LEU A 227 10.66 -15.61 13.75
CA LEU A 227 10.14 -16.45 14.86
C LEU A 227 8.62 -16.42 15.10
N PHE A 228 7.86 -15.58 14.41
CA PHE A 228 6.41 -15.44 14.56
C PHE A 228 5.61 -15.55 13.24
N MET A 229 6.26 -15.78 12.09
CA MET A 229 5.56 -15.91 10.80
C MET A 229 5.14 -17.36 10.55
N LYS A 230 3.92 -17.57 10.05
CA LYS A 230 3.33 -18.90 9.85
C LYS A 230 3.47 -19.43 8.43
N ASN A 231 3.68 -18.58 7.44
CA ASN A 231 3.67 -18.94 6.03
C ASN A 231 4.89 -18.39 5.28
N ILE A 232 5.48 -17.30 5.74
CA ILE A 232 6.59 -16.63 5.06
C ILE A 232 7.88 -17.45 5.16
N ASP A 233 8.39 -17.85 3.99
CA ASP A 233 9.66 -18.56 3.82
C ASP A 233 10.80 -17.63 3.36
N TYR A 234 10.49 -16.51 2.70
CA TYR A 234 11.50 -15.62 2.12
C TYR A 234 11.13 -14.15 2.25
N ILE A 235 12.09 -13.32 2.69
CA ILE A 235 11.98 -11.87 2.68
C ILE A 235 13.15 -11.27 1.89
N THR A 236 12.87 -10.53 0.83
CA THR A 236 13.91 -9.76 0.11
C THR A 236 13.76 -8.28 0.41
N ILE A 237 14.85 -7.57 0.69
CA ILE A 237 14.85 -6.12 0.86
C ILE A 237 15.83 -5.53 -0.16
N GLY A 238 15.45 -4.49 -0.89
CA GLY A 238 16.34 -3.88 -1.89
C GLY A 238 16.06 -2.42 -2.14
N SER A 239 16.94 -1.80 -2.94
CA SER A 239 16.87 -0.40 -3.32
C SER A 239 17.40 -0.18 -4.74
N THR A 240 17.00 0.91 -5.38
CA THR A 240 17.58 1.36 -6.67
C THR A 240 19.08 1.61 -6.60
N ASP A 241 19.61 2.05 -5.45
CA ASP A 241 21.03 2.37 -5.27
C ASP A 241 21.96 1.14 -5.25
N GLY A 242 21.41 -0.06 -5.45
CA GLY A 242 22.18 -1.30 -5.59
C GLY A 242 22.41 -2.06 -4.28
N ASP A 243 22.03 -1.47 -3.14
CA ASP A 243 21.96 -2.15 -1.85
C ASP A 243 20.75 -3.11 -1.82
N ASN A 244 20.90 -4.25 -2.50
CA ASN A 244 19.98 -5.38 -2.37
C ASN A 244 20.41 -6.21 -1.16
N PHE A 245 19.70 -6.03 -0.06
CA PHE A 245 19.77 -6.92 1.10
C PHE A 245 18.84 -8.11 0.87
N GLU A 246 19.34 -9.11 0.15
CA GLU A 246 18.64 -10.39 0.09
C GLU A 246 18.78 -11.10 1.43
N LEU A 247 17.75 -10.99 2.27
CA LEU A 247 17.67 -11.67 3.56
C LEU A 247 16.93 -13.01 3.38
N SER A 248 17.60 -14.01 2.80
CA SER A 248 17.05 -15.36 2.73
C SER A 248 16.97 -15.94 4.15
N VAL A 249 15.77 -16.07 4.72
CA VAL A 249 15.58 -16.73 6.01
C VAL A 249 14.90 -18.07 5.74
N VAL A 250 15.69 -19.11 5.52
CA VAL A 250 15.17 -20.47 5.32
C VAL A 250 14.81 -21.02 6.71
N ASP A 251 13.55 -20.97 7.09
CA ASP A 251 13.09 -21.71 8.28
C ASP A 251 11.74 -22.39 8.02
N ALA A 252 11.80 -23.41 7.17
CA ALA A 252 10.65 -24.26 6.88
C ALA A 252 10.53 -25.47 7.83
N GLU A 253 11.55 -25.80 8.64
CA GLU A 253 11.56 -27.04 9.43
C GLU A 253 12.09 -26.94 10.88
N ASP A 254 12.93 -25.96 11.27
CA ASP A 254 13.65 -26.02 12.56
C ASP A 254 12.97 -25.28 13.73
N VAL A 255 11.99 -24.39 13.47
CA VAL A 255 11.26 -23.64 14.53
C VAL A 255 9.88 -24.24 14.89
N ARG A 256 9.37 -25.22 14.13
CA ARG A 256 8.05 -25.83 14.36
C ARG A 256 8.06 -27.13 15.18
N ALA A 257 9.19 -27.48 15.79
CA ALA A 257 9.34 -28.64 16.66
C ALA A 257 9.07 -28.30 18.14
#